data_AF-A0A5E7ZEI6-F1
#
_entry.id   AF-A0A5E7ZEI6-F1
#
_cell.length_a   1.000
_cell.length_b   1.000
_cell.length_c   1.000
_cell.angle_alpha   90.00
_cell.angle_beta   90.00
_cell.angle_gamma   90.00
#
_symmetry.space_group_name_H-M   'P 1'
#
loop_
_entity.id
_entity.type
_entity.pdbx_description
1 polymer ?
#
loop_
_entity_poly.entity_id
_entity_poly.type
_entity_poly.pdbx_seq_one_letter_code
_entity_poly.pdbx_strand_id
1 'polypeptide(L)'
;MPSFTIESTYRLPIFRHRTYQAATAEDACRLAVQDNDWEGQKEDYENSGATYLTGIWPGVDSAYAAPSLALPPGFAEGDNPPLANGTKPVTPTAAPLMPRCRHCGSADICRDANAIWDETTQQWSLLATYDSQTCERCGADSNNLALWVPVAEAGSATAFLWEVIQALETTSLAWEAEFQRFCTESHGQLTADEAAARWRSAAGA
;
A
#
# COMPACT_ATOMS: atom_id res chain seq x y z
N MET A 1 -5.47 -2.92 20.65
CA MET A 1 -6.09 -4.12 20.04
C MET A 1 -5.13 -4.64 18.98
N PRO A 2 -5.04 -5.96 18.73
CA PRO A 2 -4.24 -6.49 17.63
C PRO A 2 -4.77 -5.95 16.29
N SER A 3 -3.84 -5.67 15.37
CA SER A 3 -4.18 -5.26 14.00
C SER A 3 -4.02 -6.43 13.04
N PHE A 4 -4.83 -6.48 11.99
CA PHE A 4 -4.77 -7.50 10.95
C PHE A 4 -4.91 -6.83 9.59
N THR A 5 -4.14 -7.30 8.63
CA THR A 5 -4.31 -6.98 7.21
C THR A 5 -5.16 -8.09 6.61
N ILE A 6 -6.23 -7.74 5.89
CA ILE A 6 -7.18 -8.70 5.30
C ILE A 6 -7.28 -8.41 3.80
N GLU A 7 -7.12 -9.44 2.98
CA GLU A 7 -7.37 -9.38 1.55
C GLU A 7 -8.77 -9.92 1.25
N SER A 8 -9.60 -9.07 0.65
CA SER A 8 -10.96 -9.38 0.24
C SER A 8 -11.10 -9.23 -1.27
N THR A 9 -11.84 -10.13 -1.89
CA THR A 9 -12.11 -10.12 -3.33
C THR A 9 -13.53 -10.61 -3.61
N TYR A 10 -13.97 -10.53 -4.87
CA TYR A 10 -15.24 -11.06 -5.33
C TYR A 10 -15.14 -11.49 -6.79
N ARG A 11 -16.01 -12.39 -7.22
CA ARG A 11 -16.08 -12.79 -8.64
C ARG A 11 -16.77 -11.68 -9.43
N LEU A 12 -16.08 -11.09 -10.40
CA LEU A 12 -16.65 -10.14 -11.35
C LEU A 12 -16.90 -10.84 -12.70
N PRO A 13 -18.16 -11.15 -13.07
CA PRO A 13 -18.44 -11.71 -14.37
C PRO A 13 -18.02 -10.76 -15.49
N ILE A 14 -17.39 -11.34 -16.51
CA ILE A 14 -17.05 -10.65 -17.76
C ILE A 14 -17.91 -11.27 -18.86
N PHE A 15 -18.60 -10.42 -19.62
CA PHE A 15 -19.45 -10.84 -20.73
C PHE A 15 -19.10 -10.08 -22.00
N ARG A 16 -19.53 -10.60 -23.15
CA ARG A 16 -19.44 -9.92 -24.44
C ARG A 16 -20.73 -10.14 -25.21
N HIS A 17 -21.10 -9.19 -26.06
CA HIS A 17 -22.20 -9.34 -27.00
C HIS A 17 -21.64 -9.43 -28.42
N ARG A 18 -21.94 -10.52 -29.12
CA ARG A 18 -21.50 -10.75 -30.50
C ARG A 18 -22.60 -11.48 -31.27
N THR A 19 -22.69 -11.20 -32.56
CA THR A 19 -23.67 -11.82 -33.45
C THR A 19 -23.00 -12.91 -34.27
N TYR A 20 -23.58 -14.12 -34.25
CA TYR A 20 -23.11 -15.27 -35.04
C TYR A 20 -24.21 -15.69 -36.02
N GLN A 21 -23.84 -15.88 -37.29
CA GLN A 21 -24.74 -16.41 -38.31
C GLN A 21 -24.59 -17.93 -38.36
N ALA A 22 -25.69 -18.65 -38.14
CA ALA A 22 -25.72 -20.11 -38.17
C ALA A 22 -27.11 -20.63 -38.54
N ALA A 23 -27.20 -21.91 -38.93
CA ALA A 23 -28.46 -22.53 -39.33
C ALA A 23 -29.42 -22.76 -38.15
N THR A 24 -28.89 -22.94 -36.94
CA THR A 24 -29.63 -23.17 -35.70
C THR A 24 -29.06 -22.37 -34.55
N ALA A 25 -29.85 -22.18 -33.49
CA ALA A 25 -29.38 -21.54 -32.26
C ALA A 25 -28.25 -22.36 -31.61
N GLU A 26 -28.34 -23.69 -31.63
CA GLU A 26 -27.31 -24.57 -31.11
C GLU A 26 -25.98 -24.44 -31.87
N ASP A 27 -26.02 -24.28 -33.20
CA ASP A 27 -24.82 -24.00 -34.00
C ASP A 27 -24.21 -22.65 -33.64
N ALA A 28 -25.03 -21.60 -33.46
CA ALA A 28 -24.55 -20.28 -33.03
C ALA A 28 -23.92 -20.34 -31.63
N CYS A 29 -24.50 -21.09 -30.69
CA CYS A 29 -23.93 -21.32 -29.36
C CYS A 29 -22.58 -22.04 -29.43
N ARG A 30 -22.44 -23.06 -30.29
CA ARG A 30 -21.16 -23.73 -30.51
C ARG A 30 -20.09 -22.78 -31.05
N LEU A 31 -20.44 -21.93 -32.02
CA LEU A 31 -19.54 -20.88 -32.51
C LEU A 31 -19.13 -19.93 -31.40
N ALA A 32 -20.08 -19.47 -30.57
CA ALA A 32 -19.82 -18.55 -29.47
C ALA A 32 -18.89 -19.12 -28.39
N VAL A 33 -18.96 -20.42 -28.10
CA VAL A 33 -18.08 -21.10 -27.14
C VAL A 33 -16.67 -21.31 -27.71
N GLN A 34 -16.54 -21.50 -29.03
CA GLN A 34 -15.25 -21.68 -29.70
C GLN A 34 -14.54 -20.35 -29.99
N ASP A 35 -15.27 -19.24 -30.00
CA ASP A 35 -14.74 -17.91 -30.23
C ASP A 35 -13.87 -17.46 -29.04
N ASN A 36 -12.55 -17.46 -29.21
CA ASN A 36 -11.61 -17.03 -28.18
C ASN A 36 -11.30 -15.52 -28.22
N ASP A 37 -11.94 -14.75 -29.09
CA ASP A 37 -11.70 -13.31 -29.23
C ASP A 37 -12.66 -12.49 -28.35
N TRP A 38 -12.13 -12.04 -27.21
CA TRP A 38 -12.87 -11.27 -26.21
C TRP A 38 -12.87 -9.76 -26.43
N GLU A 39 -12.57 -9.28 -27.65
CA GLU A 39 -12.71 -7.86 -27.97
C GLU A 39 -14.13 -7.34 -27.68
N GLY A 40 -14.22 -6.20 -27.01
CA GLY A 40 -15.48 -5.59 -26.61
C GLY A 40 -16.14 -6.21 -25.37
N GLN A 41 -15.40 -7.01 -24.61
CA GLN A 41 -15.86 -7.49 -23.30
C GLN A 41 -16.23 -6.36 -22.35
N LYS A 42 -17.17 -6.65 -21.44
CA LYS A 42 -17.68 -5.75 -20.41
C LYS A 42 -17.75 -6.49 -19.09
N GLU A 43 -17.61 -5.73 -18.02
CA GLU A 43 -17.74 -6.20 -16.64
C GLU A 43 -19.18 -6.03 -16.17
N ASP A 44 -19.67 -7.01 -15.41
CA ASP A 44 -21.01 -6.98 -14.81
C ASP A 44 -20.91 -6.83 -13.29
N TYR A 45 -20.89 -5.58 -12.84
CA TYR A 45 -20.81 -5.24 -11.42
C TYR A 45 -22.10 -5.59 -10.65
N GLU A 46 -23.26 -5.53 -11.31
CA GLU A 46 -24.56 -5.78 -10.70
C GLU A 46 -24.78 -7.28 -10.43
N ASN A 47 -24.19 -8.15 -11.26
CA ASN A 47 -24.21 -9.60 -11.09
C ASN A 47 -22.91 -10.14 -10.48
N SER A 48 -22.11 -9.28 -9.83
CA SER A 48 -20.92 -9.70 -9.10
C SER A 48 -21.26 -10.70 -7.98
N GLY A 49 -20.34 -11.65 -7.75
CA GLY A 49 -20.46 -12.60 -6.65
C GLY A 49 -20.31 -11.93 -5.28
N ALA A 50 -20.67 -12.65 -4.21
CA ALA A 50 -20.43 -12.17 -2.86
C ALA A 50 -18.93 -11.95 -2.60
N THR A 51 -18.60 -10.96 -1.77
CA THR A 51 -17.23 -10.75 -1.28
C THR A 51 -16.81 -11.89 -0.37
N TYR A 52 -15.60 -12.40 -0.60
CA TYR A 52 -14.94 -13.41 0.22
C TYR A 52 -13.49 -13.01 0.49
N LEU A 53 -12.87 -13.70 1.45
CA LEU A 53 -11.48 -13.44 1.85
C LEU A 53 -10.55 -14.45 1.20
N THR A 54 -9.39 -13.97 0.75
CA THR A 54 -8.31 -14.81 0.19
C THR A 54 -7.06 -14.82 1.06
N GLY A 55 -6.95 -13.88 2.01
CA GLY A 55 -5.82 -13.84 2.93
C GLY A 55 -6.05 -13.01 4.18
N ILE A 56 -5.29 -13.35 5.22
CA ILE A 56 -5.22 -12.62 6.48
C ILE A 56 -3.79 -12.67 7.02
N TRP A 57 -3.29 -11.54 7.52
CA TRP A 57 -1.93 -11.41 8.05
C TRP A 57 -1.95 -10.64 9.38
N PRO A 58 -1.02 -10.95 10.31
CA PRO A 58 -0.88 -10.19 11.54
C PRO A 58 -0.24 -8.83 11.25
N GLY A 59 -0.73 -7.78 11.92
CA GLY A 59 -0.16 -6.44 11.80
C GLY A 59 -0.77 -5.60 10.67
N VAL A 60 -0.24 -4.39 10.55
CA VAL A 60 -0.67 -3.37 9.59
C VAL A 60 0.14 -3.51 8.31
N ASP A 61 -0.53 -3.48 7.16
CA ASP A 61 0.08 -3.53 5.83
C ASP A 61 1.06 -4.69 5.61
N SER A 62 0.71 -5.87 6.14
CA SER A 62 1.60 -7.04 6.18
C SER A 62 1.30 -8.11 5.12
N ALA A 63 0.40 -7.80 4.19
CA ALA A 63 0.09 -8.69 3.07
C ALA A 63 1.36 -9.02 2.28
N TYR A 64 1.63 -10.31 2.09
CA TYR A 64 2.81 -10.85 1.38
C TYR A 64 4.18 -10.56 2.01
N ALA A 65 4.29 -9.63 2.96
CA ALA A 65 5.49 -9.36 3.75
C ALA A 65 5.64 -10.31 4.95
N ALA A 66 4.52 -10.85 5.46
CA ALA A 66 4.49 -11.83 6.54
C ALA A 66 3.83 -13.15 6.07
N PRO A 67 4.05 -14.27 6.79
CA PRO A 67 3.27 -15.48 6.58
C PRO A 67 1.77 -15.23 6.83
N SER A 68 0.92 -15.69 5.92
CA SER A 68 -0.54 -15.60 6.08
C SER A 68 -1.03 -16.53 7.20
N LEU A 69 -2.00 -16.05 7.98
CA LEU A 69 -2.75 -16.89 8.92
C LEU A 69 -3.80 -17.73 8.16
N ALA A 70 -4.24 -18.82 8.77
CA ALA A 70 -5.37 -19.56 8.24
C ALA A 70 -6.65 -18.73 8.39
N LEU A 71 -7.43 -18.62 7.32
CA LEU A 71 -8.73 -17.95 7.36
C LEU A 71 -9.69 -18.70 8.29
N PRO A 72 -10.47 -17.99 9.11
CA PRO A 72 -11.56 -18.61 9.84
C PRO A 72 -12.57 -19.25 8.87
N PRO A 73 -13.20 -20.39 9.25
CA PRO A 73 -14.24 -21.01 8.42
C PRO A 73 -15.40 -20.05 8.14
N GLY A 74 -15.98 -20.13 6.94
CA GLY A 74 -17.13 -19.31 6.53
C GLY A 74 -16.77 -18.03 5.78
N PHE A 75 -15.49 -17.72 5.60
CA PHE A 75 -15.03 -16.52 4.91
C PHE A 75 -14.39 -16.79 3.54
N ALA A 76 -14.24 -18.06 3.14
CA ALA A 76 -13.61 -18.42 1.87
C ALA A 76 -14.61 -18.32 0.70
N GLU A 77 -14.11 -18.49 -0.52
CA GLU A 77 -14.95 -18.45 -1.72
C GLU A 77 -16.03 -19.53 -1.70
N GLY A 78 -17.29 -19.12 -1.91
CA GLY A 78 -18.45 -20.02 -1.91
C GLY A 78 -19.01 -20.33 -0.51
N ASP A 79 -18.36 -19.87 0.55
CA ASP A 79 -18.94 -19.88 1.88
C ASP A 79 -20.03 -18.81 2.01
N ASN A 80 -20.94 -19.03 2.95
CA ASN A 80 -21.93 -18.04 3.33
C ASN A 80 -21.47 -17.41 4.65
N PRO A 81 -20.85 -16.21 4.64
CA PRO A 81 -20.30 -15.63 5.84
C PRO A 81 -21.42 -15.38 6.86
N PRO A 82 -21.13 -15.52 8.16
CA PRO A 82 -22.11 -15.24 9.20
C PRO A 82 -22.67 -13.83 9.01
N LEU A 83 -24.00 -13.69 9.06
CA LEU A 83 -24.68 -12.41 8.91
C LEU A 83 -24.05 -11.40 9.88
N ALA A 84 -23.66 -10.25 9.32
CA ALA A 84 -23.10 -9.11 10.03
C ALA A 84 -24.14 -8.40 10.94
N ASN A 85 -25.03 -9.15 11.58
CA ASN A 85 -26.11 -8.60 12.39
C ASN A 85 -25.54 -7.80 13.57
N GLY A 86 -25.72 -6.48 13.52
CA GLY A 86 -25.32 -5.56 14.59
C GLY A 86 -23.87 -5.07 14.53
N THR A 87 -23.11 -5.38 13.48
CA THR A 87 -21.79 -4.74 13.30
C THR A 87 -21.98 -3.35 12.69
N LYS A 88 -21.53 -2.32 13.41
CA LYS A 88 -21.44 -0.97 12.85
C LYS A 88 -20.45 -1.00 11.68
N PRO A 89 -20.70 -0.25 10.59
CA PRO A 89 -19.70 -0.05 9.56
C PRO A 89 -18.42 0.48 10.22
N VAL A 90 -17.35 -0.28 10.10
CA VAL A 90 -16.03 0.12 10.59
C VAL A 90 -15.27 0.68 9.41
N THR A 91 -14.81 1.91 9.52
CA THR A 91 -13.86 2.46 8.56
C THR A 91 -12.54 1.70 8.73
N PRO A 92 -11.95 1.13 7.67
CA PRO A 92 -10.62 0.54 7.77
C PRO A 92 -9.64 1.55 8.37
N THR A 93 -8.90 1.14 9.40
CA THR A 93 -7.82 1.95 9.94
C THR A 93 -6.71 1.97 8.90
N ALA A 94 -6.57 3.07 8.17
CA ALA A 94 -5.44 3.27 7.27
C ALA A 94 -4.13 3.16 8.08
N ALA A 95 -3.13 2.51 7.50
CA ALA A 95 -1.80 2.49 8.08
C ALA A 95 -1.34 3.95 8.33
N PRO A 96 -0.74 4.25 9.50
CA PRO A 96 -0.17 5.56 9.71
C PRO A 96 0.92 5.78 8.65
N LEU A 97 0.84 6.90 7.95
CA LEU A 97 1.83 7.31 6.94
C LEU A 97 2.68 8.45 7.49
N MET A 98 3.92 8.55 7.01
CA MET A 98 4.78 9.70 7.23
C MET A 98 5.40 10.19 5.91
N PRO A 99 5.65 11.50 5.77
CA PRO A 99 6.33 12.03 4.60
C PRO A 99 7.84 11.75 4.70
N ARG A 100 8.44 11.34 3.59
CA ARG A 100 9.89 11.24 3.39
C ARG A 100 10.29 12.11 2.21
N CYS A 101 11.43 12.78 2.28
CA CYS A 101 11.96 13.59 1.20
C CYS A 101 12.30 12.71 -0.01
N ARG A 102 11.81 13.06 -1.20
CA ARG A 102 12.17 12.36 -2.45
C ARG A 102 13.64 12.49 -2.85
N HIS A 103 14.36 13.50 -2.32
CA HIS A 103 15.77 13.70 -2.61
C HIS A 103 16.67 12.92 -1.65
N CYS A 104 16.53 13.15 -0.34
CA CYS A 104 17.44 12.57 0.66
C CYS A 104 16.80 11.49 1.55
N GLY A 105 15.50 11.22 1.45
CA GLY A 105 14.81 10.25 2.32
C GLY A 105 14.59 10.72 3.77
N SER A 106 14.90 11.97 4.11
CA SER A 106 14.63 12.52 5.44
C SER A 106 13.12 12.56 5.76
N ALA A 107 12.76 12.31 7.02
CA ALA A 107 11.40 12.56 7.51
C ALA A 107 11.12 14.03 7.85
N ASP A 108 12.17 14.87 7.87
CA ASP A 108 12.10 16.27 8.28
C ASP A 108 11.51 17.13 7.15
N ILE A 109 10.22 16.93 6.88
CA ILE A 109 9.42 17.69 5.91
C ILE A 109 8.54 18.69 6.64
N CYS A 110 8.67 19.96 6.32
CA CYS A 110 7.84 21.03 6.85
C CYS A 110 6.91 21.59 5.75
N ARG A 111 5.88 22.32 6.20
CA ARG A 111 5.00 23.11 5.35
C ARG A 111 4.70 24.42 6.05
N ASP A 112 4.55 25.47 5.26
CA ASP A 112 3.97 26.71 5.75
C ASP A 112 2.50 26.50 6.09
N ALA A 113 2.06 27.17 7.15
CA ALA A 113 0.70 27.05 7.61
C ALA A 113 0.19 28.31 8.31
N ASN A 114 -1.12 28.52 8.24
CA ASN A 114 -1.80 29.52 9.05
C ASN A 114 -2.32 28.87 10.33
N ALA A 115 -2.12 29.56 11.44
CA ALA A 115 -2.78 29.25 12.71
C ALA A 115 -3.88 30.29 13.00
N ILE A 116 -4.96 29.84 13.64
CA ILE A 116 -6.07 30.66 14.12
C ILE A 116 -6.24 30.46 15.63
N TRP A 117 -6.66 31.50 16.35
CA TRP A 117 -6.94 31.40 17.78
C TRP A 117 -8.26 30.65 18.03
N ASP A 118 -8.23 29.57 18.81
CA ASP A 118 -9.41 28.85 19.27
C ASP A 118 -9.78 29.33 20.68
N GLU A 119 -10.91 30.02 20.80
CA GLU A 119 -11.40 30.55 22.07
C GLU A 119 -11.86 29.47 23.05
N THR A 120 -12.24 28.28 22.57
CA THR A 120 -12.69 27.16 23.41
C THR A 120 -11.50 26.47 24.04
N THR A 121 -10.48 26.16 23.24
CA THR A 121 -9.27 25.48 23.72
C THR A 121 -8.19 26.43 24.23
N GLN A 122 -8.38 27.75 24.06
CA GLN A 122 -7.47 28.84 24.43
C GLN A 122 -6.05 28.65 23.88
N GLN A 123 -5.96 28.19 22.63
CA GLN A 123 -4.72 27.83 21.96
C GLN A 123 -4.76 28.21 20.47
N TRP A 124 -3.58 28.33 19.86
CA TRP A 124 -3.46 28.41 18.40
C TRP A 124 -3.74 27.04 17.77
N SER A 125 -4.66 27.00 16.80
CA SER A 125 -5.01 25.81 16.02
C SER A 125 -4.60 25.97 14.56
N LEU A 126 -4.14 24.88 13.94
CA LEU A 126 -3.79 24.85 12.52
C LEU A 126 -5.05 25.03 11.65
N LEU A 127 -5.11 26.09 10.85
CA LEU A 127 -6.25 26.39 9.98
C LEU A 127 -6.08 25.80 8.58
N ALA A 128 -4.91 26.01 7.97
CA ALA A 128 -4.61 25.56 6.62
C ALA A 128 -3.10 25.44 6.41
N THR A 129 -2.68 24.56 5.49
CA THR A 129 -1.30 24.44 5.01
C THR A 129 -1.19 24.94 3.58
N TYR A 130 -0.05 25.55 3.23
CA TYR A 130 0.23 26.11 1.92
C TYR A 130 1.09 25.19 1.06
N ASP A 131 1.19 25.52 -0.21
CA ASP A 131 1.49 24.64 -1.36
C ASP A 131 2.89 24.03 -1.35
N SER A 132 3.91 24.77 -0.89
CA SER A 132 5.28 24.29 -0.88
C SER A 132 5.59 23.40 0.33
N GLN A 133 6.37 22.35 0.09
CA GLN A 133 6.94 21.49 1.13
C GLN A 133 8.45 21.66 1.09
N THR A 134 9.05 21.83 2.25
CA THR A 134 10.50 22.02 2.37
C THR A 134 11.09 20.87 3.20
N CYS A 135 12.24 20.36 2.78
CA CYS A 135 13.00 19.39 3.57
C CYS A 135 14.06 20.13 4.39
N GLU A 136 13.93 20.09 5.72
CA GLU A 136 14.85 20.78 6.64
C GLU A 136 16.27 20.19 6.63
N ARG A 137 16.43 18.97 6.12
CA ARG A 137 17.74 18.34 6.00
C ARG A 137 18.53 18.79 4.78
N CYS A 138 17.93 18.68 3.59
CA CYS A 138 18.63 18.92 2.32
C CYS A 138 18.29 20.27 1.67
N GLY A 139 17.33 21.01 2.23
CA GLY A 139 16.87 22.29 1.69
C GLY A 139 16.04 22.19 0.41
N ALA A 140 15.73 20.99 -0.07
CA ALA A 140 14.87 20.82 -1.23
C ALA A 140 13.47 21.37 -0.94
N ASP A 141 12.88 22.04 -1.93
CA ASP A 141 11.56 22.63 -1.85
C ASP A 141 10.74 22.28 -3.10
N SER A 142 9.53 21.75 -2.90
CA SER A 142 8.61 21.39 -3.99
C SER A 142 7.21 21.04 -3.49
N ASN A 143 6.18 21.31 -4.30
CA ASN A 143 4.81 20.85 -4.05
C ASN A 143 4.66 19.32 -4.02
N ASN A 144 5.63 18.59 -4.58
CA ASN A 144 5.62 17.13 -4.68
C ASN A 144 6.80 16.48 -3.92
N LEU A 145 7.38 17.17 -2.94
CA LEU A 145 8.57 16.70 -2.23
C LEU A 145 8.32 15.46 -1.35
N ALA A 146 7.13 15.35 -0.77
CA ALA A 146 6.76 14.27 0.12
C ALA A 146 6.49 12.97 -0.66
N LEU A 147 7.25 11.95 -0.29
CA LEU A 147 6.96 10.55 -0.54
C LEU A 147 6.29 9.97 0.71
N TRP A 148 5.01 9.63 0.59
CA TRP A 148 4.27 9.03 1.70
C TRP A 148 4.61 7.55 1.81
N VAL A 149 5.11 7.15 2.98
CA VAL A 149 5.46 5.77 3.28
C VAL A 149 4.84 5.34 4.60
N PRO A 150 4.60 4.05 4.84
CA PRO A 150 4.18 3.55 6.14
C PRO A 150 5.15 4.00 7.24
N VAL A 151 4.59 4.38 8.39
CA VAL A 151 5.41 4.66 9.58
C VAL A 151 6.10 3.36 10.00
N ALA A 152 7.43 3.38 9.95
CA ALA A 152 8.24 2.29 10.45
C ALA A 152 8.23 2.29 11.98
N GLU A 153 8.08 1.12 12.59
CA GLU A 153 8.25 0.96 14.03
C GLU A 153 9.68 1.35 14.43
N ALA A 154 9.83 2.12 15.50
CA ALA A 154 11.14 2.55 15.98
C ALA A 154 12.01 1.33 16.33
N GLY A 155 13.25 1.31 15.82
CA GLY A 155 14.16 0.17 16.00
C GLY A 155 13.81 -1.06 15.16
N SER A 156 12.92 -0.94 14.16
CA SER A 156 12.72 -1.99 13.16
C SER A 156 13.77 -1.91 12.04
N ALA A 157 13.94 -3.02 11.30
CA ALA A 157 14.76 -3.04 10.09
C ALA A 157 14.32 -2.00 9.06
N THR A 158 13.01 -1.72 8.97
CA THR A 158 12.46 -0.69 8.08
C THR A 158 12.87 0.72 8.54
N ALA A 159 12.87 1.00 9.84
CA ALA A 159 13.34 2.28 10.36
C ALA A 159 14.84 2.47 10.06
N PHE A 160 15.63 1.43 10.33
CA PHE A 160 17.06 1.41 10.03
C PHE A 160 17.35 1.62 8.54
N LEU A 161 16.59 0.96 7.65
CA LEU A 161 16.71 1.15 6.20
C LEU A 161 16.56 2.63 5.81
N TRP A 162 15.59 3.34 6.40
CA TRP A 162 15.38 4.76 6.12
C TRP A 162 16.51 5.65 6.66
N GLU A 163 17.13 5.29 7.77
CA GLU A 163 18.32 5.98 8.28
C GLU A 163 19.53 5.79 7.35
N VAL A 164 19.74 4.58 6.83
CA VAL A 164 20.81 4.31 5.84
C VAL A 164 20.56 5.09 4.56
N ILE A 165 19.32 5.13 4.05
CA ILE A 165 18.96 5.96 2.89
C ILE A 165 19.27 7.42 3.13
N GLN A 166 18.96 7.93 4.33
CA GLN A 166 19.23 9.31 4.70
C GLN A 166 20.74 9.62 4.71
N ALA A 167 21.57 8.68 5.15
CA ALA A 167 23.03 8.80 5.09
C ALA A 167 23.59 8.65 3.65
N LEU A 168 22.87 7.94 2.77
CA LEU A 168 23.21 7.77 1.36
C LEU A 168 22.67 8.88 0.45
N GLU A 169 21.69 9.65 0.92
CA GLU A 169 20.91 10.63 0.15
C GLU A 169 20.37 10.08 -1.17
N THR A 170 19.98 8.80 -1.17
CA THR A 170 19.52 8.10 -2.39
C THR A 170 18.18 7.41 -2.11
N THR A 171 17.09 8.18 -2.21
CA THR A 171 15.74 7.69 -1.84
C THR A 171 15.28 6.49 -2.65
N SER A 172 15.69 6.35 -3.92
CA SER A 172 15.28 5.23 -4.78
C SER A 172 15.65 3.85 -4.22
N LEU A 173 16.64 3.76 -3.34
CA LEU A 173 17.10 2.51 -2.75
C LEU A 173 16.04 1.79 -1.90
N ALA A 174 15.03 2.47 -1.34
CA ALA A 174 14.03 1.76 -0.52
C ALA A 174 13.17 0.77 -1.31
N TRP A 175 13.28 0.77 -2.65
CA TRP A 175 12.57 -0.11 -3.56
C TRP A 175 13.47 -1.21 -4.15
N GLU A 176 14.76 -1.19 -3.81
CA GLU A 176 15.71 -2.19 -4.29
C GLU A 176 15.77 -3.39 -3.34
N ALA A 177 15.39 -4.56 -3.84
CA ALA A 177 15.30 -5.79 -3.05
C ALA A 177 16.65 -6.18 -2.41
N GLU A 178 17.77 -5.96 -3.10
CA GLU A 178 19.10 -6.24 -2.57
C GLU A 178 19.46 -5.31 -1.41
N PHE A 179 19.11 -4.03 -1.52
CA PHE A 179 19.30 -3.05 -0.46
C PHE A 179 18.41 -3.34 0.74
N GLN A 180 17.14 -3.67 0.52
CA GLN A 180 16.20 -4.08 1.57
C GLN A 180 16.72 -5.30 2.35
N ARG A 181 17.23 -6.31 1.64
CA ARG A 181 17.83 -7.49 2.26
C ARG A 181 19.09 -7.11 3.06
N PHE A 182 19.98 -6.30 2.49
CA PHE A 182 21.19 -5.83 3.16
C PHE A 182 20.87 -5.09 4.47
N CYS A 183 19.91 -4.16 4.45
CA CYS A 183 19.48 -3.44 5.65
C CYS A 183 18.86 -4.38 6.69
N THR A 184 18.06 -5.36 6.26
CA THR A 184 17.48 -6.37 7.17
C THR A 184 18.55 -7.21 7.86
N GLU A 185 19.57 -7.65 7.11
CA GLU A 185 20.68 -8.44 7.65
C GLU A 185 21.62 -7.63 8.53
N SER A 186 21.83 -6.35 8.22
CA SER A 186 22.73 -5.45 8.95
C SER A 186 22.08 -4.82 10.19
N HIS A 187 20.75 -4.89 10.28
CA HIS A 187 19.98 -4.30 11.38
C HIS A 187 20.41 -4.90 12.73
N GLY A 188 20.73 -4.02 13.69
CA GLY A 188 21.24 -4.41 15.01
C GLY A 188 22.73 -4.78 15.05
N GLN A 189 23.43 -4.77 13.90
CA GLN A 189 24.87 -5.06 13.81
C GLN A 189 25.69 -3.81 13.47
N LEU A 190 25.13 -2.90 12.67
CA LEU A 190 25.78 -1.69 12.19
C LEU A 190 24.97 -0.45 12.55
N THR A 191 25.65 0.68 12.71
CA THR A 191 25.02 2.00 12.63
C THR A 191 24.65 2.33 11.19
N ALA A 192 23.75 3.31 11.00
CA ALA A 192 23.32 3.72 9.66
C ALA A 192 24.49 4.22 8.80
N ASP A 193 25.42 4.98 9.39
CA ASP A 193 26.60 5.50 8.70
C ASP A 193 27.58 4.39 8.28
N GLU A 194 27.80 3.39 9.16
CA GLU A 194 28.64 2.23 8.85
C GLU A 194 28.03 1.38 7.72
N ALA A 195 26.71 1.14 7.79
CA ALA A 195 25.99 0.42 6.74
C ALA A 195 26.01 1.19 5.41
N ALA A 196 25.86 2.52 5.43
CA ALA A 196 25.98 3.37 4.25
C ALA A 196 27.38 3.30 3.63
N ALA A 197 28.44 3.37 4.44
CA ALA A 197 29.82 3.25 3.97
C ALA A 197 30.09 1.87 3.34
N ARG A 198 29.58 0.81 3.97
CA ARG A 198 29.69 -0.56 3.46
C ARG A 198 28.94 -0.76 2.15
N TRP A 199 27.72 -0.23 2.03
CA TRP A 199 26.92 -0.28 0.80
C TRP A 199 27.64 0.41 -0.36
N ARG A 200 28.16 1.64 -0.15
CA ARG A 200 28.95 2.36 -1.17
C ARG A 200 30.15 1.57 -1.65
N SER A 201 30.85 0.90 -0.73
CA SER A 201 32.03 0.09 -1.05
C SER A 201 31.69 -1.16 -1.86
N ALA A 202 30.52 -1.77 -1.61
CA ALA A 202 30.05 -2.94 -2.34
C ALA A 202 29.48 -2.59 -3.72
N ALA A 203 28.81 -1.44 -3.87
CA ALA A 203 28.24 -0.99 -5.15
C ALA A 203 29.28 -0.42 -6.14
N GLY A 204 30.48 -0.10 -5.65
CA GLY A 204 31.60 0.43 -6.47
C GLY A 204 32.62 -0.64 -6.92
N ALA A 205 32.40 -1.91 -6.60
CA ALA A 205 33.24 -3.05 -6.99
C ALA A 205 32.58 -3.86 -8.12
#